data_AF-A0A962NIL7-F1
#
_entry.id   AF-A0A962NIL7-F1
#
_cell.length_a   1.000
_cell.length_b   1.000
_cell.length_c   1.000
_cell.angle_alpha   90.00
_cell.angle_beta   90.00
_cell.angle_gamma   90.00
#
_symmetry.space_group_name_H-M   'P 1'
#
loop_
_entity.id
_entity.type
_entity.pdbx_description
1 polymer ?
#
loop_
_entity_poly.entity_id
_entity_poly.type
_entity_poly.pdbx_seq_one_letter_code
_entity_poly.pdbx_strand_id
1 'polypeptide(L)'
;KPGQVRVMLSDGSEQFFYVSGGILEVQPSVVTVLADTAIRAKDLDEAAAKSARDEAERALANRTDAVEVAEAQAQLAQAMAQLQALARLQKNLKH
;
A
#
# COMPACT_ATOMS: atom_id res chain seq x y z
N LYS A 1 6.74 -17.41 10.75
CA LYS A 1 5.44 -16.75 11.01
C LYS A 1 5.40 -15.44 10.24
N PRO A 2 4.25 -15.00 9.70
CA PRO A 2 4.13 -13.71 9.03
C PRO A 2 4.41 -12.58 10.02
N GLY A 3 5.02 -11.49 9.55
CA GLY A 3 5.38 -10.37 10.41
C GLY A 3 5.97 -9.18 9.66
N GLN A 4 6.18 -8.10 10.39
CA GLN A 4 6.86 -6.90 9.89
C GLN A 4 8.36 -6.99 10.18
N VAL A 5 9.18 -6.66 9.19
CA VAL A 5 10.63 -6.49 9.32
C VAL A 5 10.94 -5.00 9.17
N ARG A 6 11.63 -4.44 10.18
CA ARG A 6 12.17 -3.09 10.14
C ARG A 6 13.66 -3.15 9.85
N VAL A 7 14.10 -2.45 8.80
CA VAL A 7 15.51 -2.33 8.41
C VAL A 7 15.94 -0.89 8.63
N MET A 8 17.02 -0.69 9.38
CA MET A 8 17.66 0.61 9.55
C MET A 8 18.86 0.68 8.62
N LEU A 9 18.86 1.65 7.71
CA LEU A 9 19.94 1.87 6.77
C LEU A 9 21.08 2.68 7.42
N SER A 10 22.24 2.66 6.77
CA SER A 10 23.45 3.36 7.23
C SER A 10 23.27 4.88 7.33
N ASP A 11 22.32 5.44 6.56
CA ASP A 11 21.96 6.86 6.56
C ASP A 11 20.93 7.22 7.66
N GLY A 12 20.54 6.25 8.49
CA GLY A 12 19.54 6.42 9.55
C GLY A 12 18.10 6.29 9.08
N SER A 13 17.85 6.05 7.78
CA SER A 13 16.49 5.87 7.28
C SER A 13 15.93 4.48 7.60
N GLU A 14 14.62 4.42 7.86
CA GLU A 14 13.92 3.16 8.14
C GLU A 14 13.15 2.66 6.91
N GLN A 15 13.24 1.35 6.66
CA GLN A 15 12.42 0.64 5.70
C GLN A 15 11.61 -0.46 6.38
N PHE A 16 10.35 -0.57 5.98
CA PHE A 16 9.41 -1.55 6.52
C PHE A 16 9.02 -2.54 5.43
N PHE A 17 9.08 -3.82 5.76
CA PHE A 17 8.69 -4.92 4.89
C PHE A 17 7.68 -5.81 5.61
N TYR A 18 6.64 -6.20 4.90
CA TYR A 18 5.78 -7.30 5.31
C TYR A 18 6.35 -8.59 4.71
N VAL A 19 6.51 -9.61 5.54
CA VAL A 19 6.89 -10.96 5.10
C VAL A 19 5.79 -11.95 5.48
N SER A 20 5.36 -12.78 4.53
CA SER A 20 4.32 -13.80 4.75
C SER A 20 4.82 -14.98 5.60
N GLY A 21 6.12 -15.10 5.78
CA GLY A 21 6.78 -16.21 6.47
C GLY A 21 7.99 -16.69 5.66
N GLY A 22 8.81 -17.54 6.27
CA GLY A 22 10.04 -18.03 5.63
C GLY A 22 11.12 -18.41 6.63
N ILE A 23 12.38 -18.45 6.16
CA ILE A 23 13.56 -18.85 6.92
C ILE A 23 14.51 -17.65 7.03
N LEU A 24 15.07 -17.48 8.23
CA LEU A 24 16.11 -16.49 8.52
C LEU A 24 17.45 -17.22 8.67
N GLU A 25 18.44 -16.83 7.87
CA GLU A 25 19.81 -17.30 8.01
C GLU A 25 20.70 -16.14 8.49
N VAL A 26 21.45 -16.37 9.57
CA VAL A 26 22.35 -15.37 10.16
C VAL A 26 23.78 -15.89 10.06
N GLN A 27 24.61 -15.16 9.32
CA GLN A 27 26.05 -15.37 9.22
C GLN A 27 26.78 -14.16 9.85
N PRO A 28 28.09 -14.26 10.16
CA PRO A 28 28.81 -13.19 10.86
C PRO A 28 28.80 -11.82 10.14
N SER A 29 28.70 -11.81 8.81
CA SER A 29 28.74 -10.61 7.98
C SER A 29 27.45 -10.33 7.20
N VAL A 30 26.52 -11.30 7.14
CA VAL A 30 25.30 -11.18 6.32
C VAL A 30 24.13 -11.87 6.99
N VAL A 31 22.96 -11.24 6.88
CA VAL A 31 21.68 -11.81 7.29
C VAL A 31 20.80 -11.96 6.06
N THR A 32 20.35 -13.18 5.78
CA THR A 32 19.52 -13.49 4.63
C THR A 32 18.12 -13.86 5.11
N VAL A 33 17.11 -13.16 4.59
CA VAL A 33 15.70 -13.48 4.83
C VAL A 33 15.13 -14.07 3.55
N LEU A 34 14.85 -15.37 3.55
CA LEU A 34 14.15 -16.05 2.47
C LEU A 34 12.67 -16.12 2.83
N ALA A 35 11.83 -15.38 2.13
CA ALA A 35 10.39 -15.33 2.36
C ALA A 35 9.62 -15.68 1.08
N ASP A 36 8.51 -16.41 1.23
CA ASP A 36 7.63 -16.76 0.11
C ASP A 36 6.98 -15.51 -0.51
N THR A 37 6.79 -14.46 0.30
CA THR A 37 6.33 -13.15 -0.15
C THR A 37 6.96 -12.07 0.72
N ALA A 38 7.59 -11.08 0.08
CA ALA A 38 8.15 -9.91 0.73
C ALA A 38 7.64 -8.65 0.02
N ILE A 39 6.85 -7.84 0.71
CA ILE A 39 6.27 -6.61 0.16
C ILE A 39 6.79 -5.43 0.98
N ARG A 40 7.35 -4.44 0.31
CA ARG A 40 7.74 -3.18 0.97
C ARG A 40 6.48 -2.40 1.32
N ALA A 41 6.40 -1.86 2.52
CA ALA A 41 5.20 -1.18 3.01
C ALA A 41 4.74 -0.04 2.08
N LYS A 42 5.70 0.73 1.51
CA LYS A 42 5.40 1.80 0.55
C LYS A 42 4.73 1.30 -0.74
N ASP A 43 5.07 0.10 -1.18
CA ASP A 43 4.56 -0.46 -2.44
C ASP A 43 3.17 -1.07 -2.25
N LEU A 44 2.85 -1.54 -1.03
CA LEU A 44 1.51 -2.02 -0.66
C LEU A 44 0.47 -0.89 -0.75
N ASP A 45 0.80 0.29 -0.24
CA ASP A 45 -0.07 1.46 -0.24
C ASP A 45 -0.31 1.98 -1.66
N GLU A 46 0.75 2.06 -2.48
CA GLU A 46 0.63 2.49 -3.88
C GLU A 46 -0.21 1.51 -4.72
N ALA A 47 -0.01 0.20 -4.54
CA ALA A 47 -0.79 -0.81 -5.25
C ALA A 47 -2.27 -0.80 -4.86
N ALA A 48 -2.58 -0.67 -3.56
CA ALA A 48 -3.95 -0.57 -3.08
C ALA A 48 -4.66 0.69 -3.59
N ALA A 49 -3.98 1.84 -3.55
CA ALA A 49 -4.51 3.10 -4.07
C ALA A 49 -4.77 3.05 -5.58
N LYS A 50 -3.88 2.39 -6.35
CA LYS A 50 -4.04 2.21 -7.79
C LYS A 50 -5.20 1.27 -8.12
N SER A 51 -5.31 0.14 -7.42
CA SER A 51 -6.43 -0.80 -7.58
C SER A 51 -7.76 -0.13 -7.29
N ALA A 52 -7.86 0.66 -6.21
CA ALA A 52 -9.07 1.38 -5.85
C ALA A 52 -9.48 2.41 -6.94
N ARG A 53 -8.50 3.08 -7.58
CA ARG A 53 -8.76 3.95 -8.73
C ARG A 53 -9.28 3.18 -9.93
N ASP A 54 -8.59 2.11 -10.31
CA ASP A 54 -8.97 1.30 -11.48
C ASP A 54 -10.38 0.70 -11.30
N GLU A 55 -10.74 0.30 -10.08
CA GLU A 55 -12.07 -0.22 -9.75
C GLU A 55 -13.15 0.87 -9.84
N ALA A 56 -12.85 2.07 -9.35
CA ALA A 56 -13.75 3.21 -9.44
C ALA A 56 -13.94 3.69 -10.89
N GLU A 57 -12.89 3.66 -11.73
CA GLU A 57 -12.97 3.95 -13.16
C GLU A 57 -13.82 2.91 -13.91
N ARG A 58 -13.65 1.62 -13.60
CA ARG A 58 -14.48 0.54 -14.19
C ARG A 58 -15.95 0.64 -13.76
N ALA A 59 -16.22 1.03 -12.52
CA ALA A 59 -17.58 1.22 -12.03
C ALA A 59 -18.29 2.38 -12.76
N LEU A 60 -17.55 3.43 -13.13
CA LEU A 60 -18.08 4.55 -13.92
C LEU A 60 -18.31 4.20 -15.39
N ALA A 61 -17.43 3.39 -16.00
CA ALA A 61 -17.54 3.02 -17.41
C ALA A 61 -18.77 2.15 -17.72
N ASN A 62 -19.31 1.43 -16.74
CA ASN A 62 -20.45 0.51 -16.90
C ASN A 62 -21.82 1.12 -16.56
N ARG A 63 -21.90 2.40 -16.16
CA ARG A 63 -23.17 3.04 -15.75
C ARG A 63 -23.66 4.01 -16.82
N THR A 64 -24.85 3.76 -17.37
CA THR A 64 -25.46 4.54 -18.46
C THR A 64 -26.54 5.53 -18.02
N ASP A 65 -27.05 5.42 -16.79
CA ASP A 65 -28.10 6.32 -16.28
C ASP A 65 -27.53 7.57 -15.62
N ALA A 66 -28.02 8.76 -16.01
CA ALA A 66 -27.50 10.05 -15.57
C ALA A 66 -27.56 10.26 -14.04
N VAL A 67 -28.53 9.65 -13.36
CA VAL A 67 -28.65 9.66 -11.90
C VAL A 67 -27.57 8.78 -11.25
N GLU A 68 -27.34 7.59 -11.80
CA GLU A 68 -26.30 6.67 -11.31
C GLU A 68 -24.88 7.21 -11.55
N VAL A 69 -24.68 7.97 -12.63
CA VAL A 69 -23.41 8.66 -12.92
C VAL A 69 -23.13 9.73 -11.86
N ALA A 70 -24.13 10.51 -11.46
CA ALA A 70 -23.96 11.54 -10.42
C ALA A 70 -23.62 10.91 -9.06
N GLU A 71 -24.28 9.82 -8.67
CA GLU A 71 -23.96 9.09 -7.45
C GLU A 71 -22.58 8.42 -7.51
N ALA A 72 -22.21 7.85 -8.67
CA ALA A 72 -20.89 7.25 -8.88
C ALA A 72 -19.77 8.30 -8.79
N GLN A 73 -19.99 9.49 -9.35
CA GLN A 73 -19.03 10.60 -9.23
C GLN A 73 -18.88 11.06 -7.78
N ALA A 74 -19.98 11.13 -7.02
CA ALA A 74 -19.93 11.46 -5.59
C ALA A 74 -19.15 10.40 -4.79
N GLN A 75 -19.39 9.12 -5.06
CA GLN A 75 -18.65 8.01 -4.44
C GLN A 75 -17.17 8.03 -4.81
N LEU A 76 -16.83 8.29 -6.09
CA LEU A 76 -15.44 8.40 -6.53
C LEU A 76 -14.74 9.60 -5.87
N ALA A 77 -15.41 10.75 -5.77
CA ALA A 77 -14.86 11.92 -5.08
C ALA A 77 -14.60 11.63 -3.60
N GLN A 78 -15.50 10.90 -2.91
CA GLN A 78 -15.27 10.46 -1.53
C GLN A 78 -14.11 9.47 -1.41
N ALA A 79 -14.02 8.48 -2.29
CA ALA A 79 -12.92 7.52 -2.29
C ALA A 79 -11.56 8.20 -2.53
N MET A 80 -11.51 9.17 -3.47
CA MET A 80 -10.31 9.97 -3.69
C MET A 80 -9.94 10.82 -2.48
N ALA A 81 -10.92 11.43 -1.79
CA ALA A 81 -10.68 12.19 -0.57
C ALA A 81 -10.14 11.31 0.56
N GLN A 82 -10.65 10.08 0.72
CA GLN A 82 -10.15 9.11 1.70
C GLN A 82 -8.72 8.67 1.38
N LEU A 83 -8.42 8.36 0.12
CA LEU A 83 -7.05 8.03 -0.32
C LEU A 83 -6.07 9.18 -0.07
N GLN A 84 -6.48 10.41 -0.34
CA GLN A 84 -5.66 11.59 -0.03
C GLN A 84 -5.44 11.79 1.47
N ALA A 85 -6.47 11.56 2.30
CA ALA A 85 -6.35 11.64 3.75
C ALA A 85 -5.38 10.58 4.29
N LEU A 86 -5.48 9.35 3.78
CA LEU A 86 -4.57 8.24 4.13
C LEU A 86 -3.12 8.56 3.74
N ALA A 87 -2.90 9.07 2.53
CA ALA A 87 -1.58 9.48 2.05
C ALA A 87 -0.97 10.60 2.89
N ARG A 88 -1.79 11.57 3.36
CA ARG A 88 -1.35 12.64 4.26
C ARG A 88 -0.99 12.11 5.65
N LEU A 89 -1.78 11.22 6.22
CA LEU A 89 -1.48 10.56 7.50
C LEU A 89 -0.15 9.81 7.43
N GLN A 90 0.07 9.04 6.38
CA GLN A 90 1.32 8.31 6.17
C GLN A 90 2.54 9.23 5.99
N LYS A 91 2.35 10.43 5.42
CA LYS A 91 3.42 11.43 5.29
C LYS A 91 3.77 12.06 6.64
N ASN A 92 2.78 12.26 7.51
CA ASN A 92 2.98 12.82 8.85
C ASN A 92 3.56 11.80 9.85
N LEU A 93 3.28 10.50 9.68
CA LEU A 93 3.88 9.41 10.46
C LEU A 93 5.38 9.16 10.15
N LYS A 94 5.91 9.76 9.08
CA LYS A 94 7.32 9.67 8.68
C LYS A 94 8.17 10.83 9.22
N HIS A 95 7.64 11.64 10.13
CA HIS A 95 8.27 12.85 10.66
C HIS A 95 8.49 12.78 12.17
#